data_AF-A0A955NN54-F1
#
_entry.id   AF-A0A955NN54-F1
#
_cell.length_a   1.000
_cell.length_b   1.000
_cell.length_c   1.000
_cell.angle_alpha   90.00
_cell.angle_beta   90.00
_cell.angle_gamma   90.00
#
_symmetry.space_group_name_H-M   'P 1'
#
loop_
_entity.id
_entity.type
_entity.pdbx_description
1 polymer ?
#
loop_
_entity_poly.entity_id
_entity_poly.type
_entity_poly.pdbx_seq_one_letter_code
_entity_poly.pdbx_strand_id
1 'polypeptide(L)'
;MRICEKASLSLAFIALLAVPALGQSLTIGSVSAVAGATVEIPVSVTVSEDLVGLHLRLKYDPDVLLSPRVEKGALLNEDHLVEYASPKEGELNIVAYSKPGGPPFNGHVGTVLLIRMTLSDLASAGSHAIEFATPSVVDSLTLPP
;
A
#
# COMPACT_ATOMS: atom_id res chain seq x y z
N MET A 1 8.99 -43.81 -16.03
CA MET A 1 8.82 -43.40 -14.63
C MET A 1 9.63 -42.11 -14.46
N ARG A 2 8.96 -40.95 -14.48
CA ARG A 2 9.60 -39.62 -14.48
C ARG A 2 10.02 -39.27 -13.07
N ILE A 3 11.31 -39.06 -12.84
CA ILE A 3 11.85 -38.51 -11.60
C ILE A 3 11.78 -36.98 -11.77
N CYS A 4 10.76 -36.35 -11.19
CA CYS A 4 10.70 -34.89 -11.05
C CYS A 4 11.53 -34.52 -9.83
N GLU A 5 12.75 -34.07 -10.07
CA GLU A 5 13.63 -33.51 -9.04
C GLU A 5 13.11 -32.10 -8.69
N LYS A 6 12.50 -31.97 -7.51
CA LYS A 6 12.10 -30.67 -6.94
C LYS A 6 13.37 -29.97 -6.46
N ALA A 7 13.94 -29.13 -7.32
CA ALA A 7 15.00 -28.21 -6.92
C ALA A 7 14.42 -27.16 -5.95
N SER A 8 14.71 -27.35 -4.65
CA SER A 8 14.46 -26.36 -3.60
C SER A 8 15.62 -25.38 -3.62
N LEU A 9 15.36 -24.14 -4.04
CA LEU A 9 16.36 -23.07 -4.07
C LEU A 9 16.09 -22.10 -2.91
N SER A 10 17.05 -22.00 -1.98
CA SER A 10 16.96 -21.19 -0.77
C SER A 10 17.74 -19.87 -0.93
N LEU A 11 17.05 -18.77 -0.61
CA LEU A 11 17.48 -17.49 -0.02
C LEU A 11 18.63 -16.65 -0.63
N ALA A 12 18.30 -15.38 -0.93
CA ALA A 12 19.09 -14.24 -0.48
C ALA A 12 18.14 -13.10 -0.07
N PHE A 13 18.04 -12.88 1.24
CA PHE A 13 17.30 -11.78 1.87
C PHE A 13 18.12 -10.51 1.75
N ILE A 14 17.66 -9.53 0.99
CA ILE A 14 18.17 -8.16 1.07
C ILE A 14 17.01 -7.29 1.55
N ALA A 15 17.00 -7.02 2.85
CA ALA A 15 16.15 -5.99 3.42
C ALA A 15 16.67 -4.64 2.94
N LEU A 16 15.97 -4.02 1.99
CA LEU A 16 16.18 -2.61 1.69
C LEU A 16 15.57 -1.81 2.85
N LEU A 17 16.39 -1.52 3.86
CA LEU A 17 16.05 -0.57 4.91
C LEU A 17 16.01 0.81 4.26
N ALA A 18 14.81 1.28 3.89
CA ALA A 18 14.60 2.71 3.76
C ALA A 18 14.87 3.32 5.14
N VAL A 19 15.88 4.16 5.26
CA VAL A 19 16.12 4.95 6.47
C VAL A 19 15.17 6.14 6.39
N PRO A 20 14.08 6.22 7.18
CA PRO A 20 13.26 7.41 7.17
C PRO A 20 14.06 8.55 7.79
N ALA A 21 14.37 9.56 6.99
CA ALA A 21 14.73 10.86 7.50
C ALA A 21 13.45 11.47 8.10
N LEU A 22 13.51 11.79 9.40
CA LEU A 22 12.40 12.26 10.25
C LEU A 22 11.47 11.12 10.68
N GLY A 23 11.11 11.07 11.97
CA GLY A 23 10.46 9.95 12.66
C GLY A 23 9.01 9.63 12.26
N GLN A 24 8.70 9.75 10.98
CA GLN A 24 7.45 9.40 10.35
C GLN A 24 7.71 8.48 9.16
N SER A 25 7.08 7.31 9.12
CA SER A 25 7.18 6.35 8.01
C SER A 25 5.84 5.71 7.71
N LEU A 26 5.57 5.54 6.42
CA LEU A 26 4.47 4.72 5.91
C LEU A 26 5.07 3.49 5.23
N THR A 27 4.49 2.32 5.46
CA THR A 27 4.99 1.05 4.95
C THR A 27 3.84 0.22 4.41
N ILE A 28 4.02 -0.31 3.20
CA ILE A 28 3.12 -1.29 2.60
C ILE A 28 3.67 -2.68 2.95
N GLY A 29 2.86 -3.50 3.60
CA GLY A 29 3.23 -4.85 3.99
C GLY A 29 3.39 -5.77 2.78
N SER A 30 4.10 -6.87 2.97
CA SER A 30 4.21 -7.94 1.99
C SER A 30 3.32 -9.11 2.40
N VAL A 31 2.70 -9.74 1.40
CA VAL A 31 1.82 -10.91 1.59
C VAL A 31 2.21 -11.97 0.58
N SER A 32 2.22 -13.23 1.00
CA SER A 32 2.43 -14.37 0.11
C SER A 32 1.12 -15.15 -0.03
N ALA A 33 0.73 -15.40 -1.27
CA ALA A 33 -0.47 -16.17 -1.58
C ALA A 33 -0.33 -16.85 -2.95
N VAL A 34 -1.27 -17.74 -3.25
CA VAL A 34 -1.36 -18.43 -4.55
C VAL A 34 -2.18 -17.59 -5.53
N ALA A 35 -1.95 -17.80 -6.84
CA ALA A 35 -2.78 -17.21 -7.89
C ALA A 35 -4.27 -17.51 -7.66
N GLY A 36 -5.14 -16.55 -7.97
CA GLY A 36 -6.59 -16.63 -7.72
C GLY A 36 -7.02 -16.26 -6.29
N ALA A 37 -6.10 -16.16 -5.33
CA ALA A 37 -6.44 -15.82 -3.95
C ALA A 37 -6.68 -14.32 -3.76
N THR A 38 -7.61 -13.97 -2.86
CA THR A 38 -7.74 -12.61 -2.33
C THR A 38 -6.80 -12.43 -1.14
N VAL A 39 -6.02 -11.35 -1.16
CA VAL A 39 -5.05 -11.00 -0.11
C VAL A 39 -5.43 -9.68 0.57
N GLU A 40 -5.03 -9.55 1.85
CA GLU A 40 -5.13 -8.29 2.60
C GLU A 40 -3.73 -7.73 2.85
N ILE A 41 -3.44 -6.58 2.26
CA ILE A 41 -2.13 -5.94 2.30
C ILE A 41 -2.19 -4.79 3.31
N PRO A 42 -1.51 -4.90 4.47
CA PRO A 42 -1.58 -3.87 5.49
C PRO A 42 -0.73 -2.66 5.12
N VAL A 43 -1.30 -1.46 5.23
CA VAL A 43 -0.55 -0.21 5.22
C VAL A 43 -0.37 0.24 6.65
N SER A 44 0.88 0.29 7.10
CA SER A 44 1.24 0.67 8.46
C SER A 44 1.88 2.05 8.50
N VAL A 45 1.65 2.75 9.59
CA VAL A 45 2.27 4.04 9.89
C VAL A 45 3.12 3.92 11.15
N THR A 46 4.18 4.71 11.23
CA THR A 46 4.94 5.04 12.44
C THR A 46 5.11 6.55 12.43
N VAL A 47 4.57 7.28 13.40
CA VAL A 47 4.60 8.74 13.49
C VAL A 47 4.81 9.16 14.93
N SER A 48 5.45 10.31 15.14
CA SER A 48 5.66 10.90 16.47
C SER A 48 4.49 11.77 16.96
N GLU A 49 3.55 12.10 16.07
CA GLU A 49 2.43 13.01 16.33
C GLU A 49 1.13 12.41 15.79
N ASP A 50 0.02 12.93 16.31
CA ASP A 50 -1.32 12.51 15.90
C ASP A 50 -1.63 12.98 14.47
N LEU A 51 -2.24 12.09 13.68
CA LEU A 51 -2.64 12.39 12.30
C LEU A 51 -4.14 12.67 12.23
N VAL A 52 -4.54 13.71 11.50
CA VAL A 52 -5.96 13.98 11.21
C VAL A 52 -6.39 13.42 9.85
N GLY A 53 -5.42 13.10 8.99
CA GLY A 53 -5.66 12.54 7.67
C GLY A 53 -4.39 12.06 6.97
N LEU A 54 -4.56 11.26 5.93
CA LEU A 54 -3.52 10.79 5.03
C LEU A 54 -4.07 10.72 3.60
N HIS A 55 -3.19 10.95 2.63
CA HIS A 55 -3.48 10.77 1.22
C HIS A 55 -2.35 9.96 0.59
N LEU A 56 -2.70 8.81 0.02
CA LEU A 56 -1.77 7.92 -0.66
C LEU A 56 -2.14 7.82 -2.14
N ARG A 57 -1.09 7.74 -2.95
CA ARG A 57 -1.20 7.37 -4.36
C ARG A 57 -0.32 6.17 -4.56
N LEU A 58 -0.89 5.07 -5.02
CA LEU A 58 -0.21 3.79 -5.17
C LEU A 58 -0.22 3.38 -6.64
N LYS A 59 0.84 2.70 -7.04
CA LYS A 59 0.95 2.02 -8.33
C LYS A 59 1.11 0.53 -8.12
N TYR A 60 0.50 -0.26 -9.00
CA TYR A 60 0.55 -1.71 -8.99
C TYR A 60 0.40 -2.24 -10.43
N ASP A 61 0.73 -3.51 -10.65
CA ASP A 61 0.49 -4.20 -11.91
C ASP A 61 -0.98 -4.66 -12.00
N PRO A 62 -1.83 -4.06 -12.86
CA PRO A 62 -3.24 -4.40 -12.95
C PRO A 62 -3.52 -5.74 -13.61
N ASP A 63 -2.55 -6.37 -14.28
CA ASP A 63 -2.72 -7.72 -14.84
C ASP A 63 -2.51 -8.81 -13.77
N VAL A 64 -1.88 -8.44 -12.65
CA VAL A 64 -1.57 -9.33 -11.52
C VAL A 64 -2.45 -9.07 -10.32
N LEU A 65 -2.68 -7.81 -9.95
CA LEU A 65 -3.45 -7.41 -8.77
C LEU A 65 -4.77 -6.77 -9.21
N LEU A 66 -5.86 -7.49 -8.98
CA LEU A 66 -7.18 -7.16 -9.48
C LEU A 66 -8.07 -6.56 -8.39
N SER A 67 -9.03 -5.75 -8.82
CA SER A 67 -10.16 -5.29 -8.01
C SER A 67 -9.77 -4.70 -6.64
N PRO A 68 -9.00 -3.59 -6.60
CA PRO A 68 -8.61 -2.97 -5.33
C PRO A 68 -9.84 -2.55 -4.51
N ARG A 69 -9.83 -2.93 -3.24
CA ARG A 69 -10.75 -2.46 -2.22
C ARG A 69 -9.97 -2.01 -1.01
N VAL A 70 -10.33 -0.86 -0.44
CA VAL A 70 -9.66 -0.34 0.75
C VAL A 70 -10.59 -0.39 1.94
N GLU A 71 -10.07 -0.91 3.04
CA GLU A 71 -10.75 -1.05 4.32
C GLU A 71 -9.97 -0.33 5.42
N LYS A 72 -10.68 -0.04 6.51
CA LYS A 72 -10.10 0.56 7.70
C LYS A 72 -9.15 -0.43 8.37
N GLY A 73 -7.94 0.03 8.69
CA GLY A 73 -7.04 -0.68 9.59
C GLY A 73 -7.41 -0.46 11.06
N ALA A 74 -6.66 -1.09 11.95
CA ALA A 74 -6.90 -1.04 13.40
C ALA A 74 -6.78 0.37 14.01
N LEU A 75 -6.05 1.28 13.38
CA LEU A 75 -5.95 2.68 13.82
C LEU A 75 -7.18 3.52 13.45
N LEU A 76 -8.06 3.00 12.59
CA LEU A 76 -9.26 3.71 12.15
C LEU A 76 -10.52 3.11 12.81
N ASN A 77 -11.48 3.97 13.16
CA ASN A 77 -12.72 3.60 13.81
C ASN A 77 -13.90 4.22 13.03
N GLU A 78 -15.08 4.25 13.62
CA GLU A 78 -16.30 4.79 13.01
C GLU A 78 -16.26 6.31 12.74
N ASP A 79 -15.43 7.07 13.46
CA ASP A 79 -15.25 8.51 13.29
C ASP A 79 -14.24 8.87 12.19
N HIS A 80 -13.57 7.88 11.62
CA HIS A 80 -12.70 8.05 10.47
C HIS A 80 -13.44 7.68 9.18
N LEU A 81 -13.15 8.38 8.08
CA LEU A 81 -13.64 8.09 6.75
C LEU A 81 -12.48 7.60 5.88
N VAL A 82 -12.78 6.69 4.97
CA VAL A 82 -11.84 6.17 3.97
C VAL A 82 -12.53 6.21 2.63
N GLU A 83 -11.93 6.92 1.69
CA GLU A 83 -12.38 7.01 0.31
C GLU A 83 -11.23 6.60 -0.60
N TYR A 84 -11.54 5.88 -1.66
CA TYR A 84 -10.54 5.45 -2.63
C TYR A 84 -11.13 5.41 -4.03
N ALA A 85 -10.26 5.61 -5.01
CA ALA A 85 -10.61 5.54 -6.42
C ALA A 85 -9.41 5.02 -7.21
N SER A 86 -9.70 4.30 -8.30
CA SER A 86 -8.69 3.89 -9.27
C SER A 86 -8.86 4.75 -10.53
N PRO A 87 -8.21 5.93 -10.61
CA PRO A 87 -8.43 6.87 -11.71
C PRO A 87 -7.97 6.30 -13.05
N LYS A 88 -7.03 5.35 -13.02
CA LYS A 88 -6.50 4.59 -14.15
C LYS A 88 -6.20 3.16 -13.70
N GLU A 89 -6.16 2.22 -14.63
CA GLU A 89 -5.67 0.88 -14.35
C GLU A 89 -4.23 0.94 -13.81
N GLY A 90 -3.96 0.17 -12.75
CA GLY A 90 -2.67 0.16 -12.07
C GLY A 90 -2.42 1.35 -11.15
N GLU A 91 -3.39 2.26 -10.98
CA GLU A 91 -3.31 3.38 -10.03
C GLU A 91 -4.41 3.28 -8.98
N LEU A 92 -4.05 3.48 -7.70
CA LEU A 92 -4.99 3.53 -6.58
C LEU A 92 -4.73 4.77 -5.72
N ASN A 93 -5.71 5.67 -5.69
CA ASN A 93 -5.70 6.85 -4.83
C ASN A 93 -6.56 6.57 -3.60
N ILE A 94 -6.04 6.90 -2.42
CA ILE A 94 -6.70 6.66 -1.14
C ILE A 94 -6.60 7.93 -0.30
N VAL A 95 -7.71 8.33 0.29
CA VAL A 95 -7.76 9.37 1.31
C VAL A 95 -8.43 8.77 2.55
N ALA A 96 -7.77 8.90 3.70
CA ALA A 96 -8.38 8.63 4.98
C ALA A 96 -8.30 9.88 5.86
N TYR A 97 -9.39 10.23 6.54
CA TYR A 97 -9.46 11.45 7.34
C TYR A 97 -10.44 11.31 8.50
N SER A 98 -10.24 12.15 9.51
CA SER A 98 -11.15 12.26 10.64
C SER A 98 -12.37 13.08 10.26
N LYS A 99 -13.57 12.62 10.63
CA LYS A 99 -14.78 13.43 10.47
C LYS A 99 -14.63 14.76 11.21
N PRO A 100 -15.33 15.83 10.79
CA PRO A 100 -15.35 17.07 11.54
C PRO A 100 -15.73 16.84 13.02
N GLY A 101 -14.85 17.23 13.94
CA GLY A 101 -15.04 17.02 15.38
C GLY A 101 -14.69 15.62 15.91
N GLY A 102 -14.26 14.70 15.04
CA GLY A 102 -13.77 13.37 15.42
C GLY A 102 -12.35 13.39 16.01
N PRO A 103 -11.94 12.32 16.69
CA PRO A 103 -10.58 12.17 17.20
C PRO A 103 -9.58 12.03 16.04
N PRO A 104 -8.28 12.28 16.28
CA PRO A 104 -7.23 11.92 15.33
C PRO A 104 -6.97 10.40 15.32
N PHE A 105 -6.08 9.97 14.43
CA PHE A 105 -5.63 8.59 14.31
C PHE A 105 -4.75 8.24 15.51
N ASN A 106 -5.38 7.73 16.57
CA ASN A 106 -4.70 7.38 17.81
C ASN A 106 -3.91 6.08 17.60
N GLY A 107 -2.63 6.10 17.93
CA GLY A 107 -1.85 4.86 18.04
C GLY A 107 -0.39 4.96 17.65
N HIS A 108 0.05 6.03 16.99
CA HIS A 108 1.42 6.36 16.55
C HIS A 108 2.13 5.30 15.69
N VAL A 109 1.95 4.02 15.97
CA VAL A 109 2.42 2.84 15.25
C VAL A 109 1.25 1.89 15.04
N GLY A 110 1.02 1.47 13.80
CA GLY A 110 0.04 0.42 13.51
C GLY A 110 -0.54 0.47 12.11
N THR A 111 -1.43 -0.47 11.83
CA THR A 111 -2.12 -0.58 10.53
C THR A 111 -3.20 0.48 10.41
N VAL A 112 -3.04 1.39 9.46
CA VAL A 112 -4.02 2.44 9.16
C VAL A 112 -5.02 2.03 8.08
N LEU A 113 -4.59 1.24 7.10
CA LEU A 113 -5.45 0.74 6.02
C LEU A 113 -5.17 -0.73 5.73
N LEU A 114 -6.19 -1.44 5.26
CA LEU A 114 -6.07 -2.76 4.66
C LEU A 114 -6.47 -2.67 3.19
N ILE A 115 -5.55 -2.99 2.28
CA ILE A 115 -5.83 -3.04 0.85
C ILE A 115 -6.13 -4.48 0.48
N ARG A 116 -7.37 -4.76 0.09
CA ARG A 116 -7.79 -6.05 -0.44
C ARG A 116 -7.65 -6.07 -1.96
N MET A 117 -6.96 -7.08 -2.48
CA MET A 117 -6.82 -7.31 -3.91
C MET A 117 -6.90 -8.79 -4.21
N THR A 118 -7.39 -9.15 -5.40
CA THR A 118 -7.39 -10.52 -5.89
C THR A 118 -6.19 -10.73 -6.81
N LEU A 119 -5.42 -11.79 -6.56
CA LEU A 119 -4.32 -12.17 -7.46
C LEU A 119 -4.90 -12.83 -8.71
N SER A 120 -4.45 -12.41 -9.88
CA SER A 120 -4.82 -13.01 -11.16
C SER A 120 -4.45 -14.49 -11.20
N ASP A 121 -5.34 -15.33 -11.74
CA ASP A 121 -5.06 -16.75 -12.01
C ASP A 121 -3.95 -16.95 -13.05
N LEU A 122 -3.67 -15.90 -13.84
CA LEU A 122 -2.64 -15.89 -14.87
C LEU A 122 -1.31 -15.33 -14.36
N ALA A 123 -1.24 -14.90 -13.09
CA ALA A 123 -0.04 -14.35 -12.50
C ALA A 123 1.07 -15.41 -12.47
N SER A 124 2.24 -15.07 -13.02
CA SER A 124 3.43 -15.88 -12.86
C SER A 124 3.94 -15.80 -11.42
N ALA A 125 4.51 -16.91 -10.93
CA ALA A 125 5.17 -16.93 -9.63
C ALA A 125 6.30 -15.90 -9.59
N GLY A 126 6.30 -15.05 -8.57
CA GLY A 126 7.26 -13.97 -8.45
C GLY A 126 6.83 -12.94 -7.41
N SER A 127 7.66 -11.91 -7.24
CA SER A 127 7.34 -10.75 -6.42
C SER A 127 6.71 -9.68 -7.29
N HIS A 128 5.56 -9.17 -6.86
CA HIS A 128 4.82 -8.12 -7.54
C HIS A 128 4.66 -6.95 -6.58
N ALA A 129 5.19 -5.79 -6.96
CA ALA A 129 5.29 -4.65 -6.05
C ALA A 129 4.04 -3.78 -6.08
N ILE A 130 3.71 -3.21 -4.92
CA ILE A 130 2.84 -2.04 -4.79
C ILE A 130 3.73 -0.91 -4.28
N GLU A 131 3.76 0.19 -5.00
CA GLU A 131 4.70 1.29 -4.75
C GLU A 131 3.96 2.60 -4.52
N PHE A 132 4.51 3.47 -3.67
CA PHE A 132 4.05 4.84 -3.58
C PHE A 132 4.37 5.57 -4.89
N ALA A 133 3.35 6.15 -5.52
CA ALA A 133 3.56 6.98 -6.69
C ALA A 133 4.40 8.20 -6.31
N THR A 134 5.56 8.38 -6.94
CA THR A 134 6.36 9.59 -6.78
C THR A 134 5.57 10.79 -7.31
N PRO A 135 5.47 11.90 -6.56
CA PRO A 135 4.84 13.10 -7.10
C PRO A 135 5.65 13.61 -8.29
N SER A 136 4.99 13.77 -9.44
CA SER A 136 5.54 14.57 -10.54
C SER A 136 5.43 16.04 -10.14
N VAL A 137 6.49 16.61 -9.55
CA VAL A 137 6.58 18.06 -9.35
C VAL A 137 7.02 18.64 -10.70
N VAL A 138 6.10 19.32 -11.40
CA VAL A 138 6.45 20.15 -12.56
C VAL A 138 6.84 21.51 -12.02
N ASP A 139 8.08 21.64 -11.56
CA ASP A 139 8.57 22.89 -10.99
C ASP A 139 9.04 23.82 -12.10
N SER A 140 8.11 24.60 -12.67
CA SER A 140 8.49 25.82 -13.39
C SER A 140 7.32 26.80 -13.43
N LEU A 141 7.32 27.73 -12.48
CA LEU A 141 6.61 29.00 -12.58
C LEU A 141 7.53 29.99 -13.30
N THR A 142 7.41 30.08 -14.62
CA THR A 142 8.05 31.19 -15.35
C THR A 142 7.09 32.37 -15.39
N LEU A 143 7.38 33.42 -14.63
CA LEU A 143 6.71 34.71 -14.77
C LEU A 143 7.25 35.41 -16.03
N PRO A 144 6.40 35.84 -16.98
CA PRO A 144 6.84 36.68 -18.08
C PRO A 144 7.32 38.05 -17.57
N PRO A 145 8.20 38.75 -18.32
CA PRO A 145 8.75 40.05 -17.93
C PRO A 145 7.68 41.14 -17.80
#